data_AF-A0A4V0YZP7-F1
#
_entry.id   AF-A0A4V0YZP7-F1
#
_cell.length_a   1.000
_cell.length_b   1.000
_cell.length_c   1.000
_cell.angle_alpha   90.00
_cell.angle_beta   90.00
_cell.angle_gamma   90.00
#
_symmetry.space_group_name_H-M   'P 1'
#
loop_
_entity.id
_entity.type
_entity.pdbx_description
1 polymer ?
#
loop_
_entity_poly.entity_id
_entity_poly.type
_entity_poly.pdbx_seq_one_letter_code
_entity_poly.pdbx_strand_id
1 'polypeptide(L)'
;MELDISQQETLPLPLNDTFRAYMERHHLTWVAIARLSGVRVITVWRIWSDLPVFAADAQRVRVAVESLTGYAYLGPLLTYEFLRERMREKHERPIRT
;
A
#
# COMPACT_ATOMS: atom_id res chain seq x y z
N MET A 1 23.76 36.33 -9.75
CA MET A 1 22.44 36.22 -9.09
C MET A 1 22.49 34.95 -8.27
N GLU A 2 22.82 35.06 -6.99
CA GLU A 2 22.81 33.91 -6.07
C GLU A 2 21.35 33.59 -5.73
N LEU A 3 20.95 32.34 -5.92
CA LEU A 3 19.66 31.85 -5.47
C LEU A 3 19.74 31.62 -3.96
N ASP A 4 19.09 32.48 -3.19
CA ASP A 4 18.92 32.30 -1.76
C ASP A 4 17.92 31.15 -1.50
N ILE A 5 18.46 29.95 -1.26
CA ILE A 5 17.70 28.73 -0.95
C ILE A 5 17.13 28.72 0.47
N SER A 6 17.45 29.71 1.33
CA SER A 6 16.96 29.77 2.71
C SER A 6 15.45 30.07 2.83
N GLN A 7 14.84 30.56 1.75
CA GLN A 7 13.41 30.89 1.67
C GLN A 7 12.57 29.78 1.01
N GLN A 8 13.15 28.61 0.71
CA GLN A 8 12.33 27.50 0.22
C GLN A 8 11.47 26.96 1.37
N GLU A 9 10.16 27.16 1.27
CA GLU A 9 9.18 26.44 2.07
C GLU A 9 9.44 24.94 1.92
N THR A 10 9.82 24.28 3.01
CA THR A 10 9.92 22.81 3.04
C THR A 10 8.50 22.27 2.96
N LEU A 11 8.04 21.96 1.74
CA LEU A 11 6.84 21.15 1.57
C LEU A 11 7.06 19.82 2.32
N PRO A 12 6.11 19.38 3.14
CA PRO A 12 6.22 18.08 3.78
C PRO A 12 6.39 17.03 2.68
N LEU A 13 7.41 16.18 2.83
CA LEU A 13 7.56 15.01 1.97
C LEU A 13 6.23 14.26 1.96
N PRO A 14 5.68 13.88 0.78
CA PRO A 14 4.49 13.07 0.75
C PRO A 14 4.77 11.82 1.60
N LEU A 15 3.98 11.62 2.64
CA LEU A 15 3.98 10.40 3.42
C LEU A 15 3.64 9.29 2.44
N ASN A 16 4.68 8.61 1.95
CA ASN A 16 4.53 7.41 1.15
C ASN A 16 4.07 6.32 2.11
N ASP A 17 2.78 6.36 2.47
CA ASP A 17 2.10 5.36 3.31
C ASP A 17 1.87 4.07 2.49
N THR A 18 2.94 3.62 1.84
CA THR A 18 3.04 2.30 1.27
C THR A 18 2.95 1.29 2.41
N PHE A 19 2.44 0.10 2.09
CA PHE A 19 2.37 -0.97 3.07
C PHE A 19 3.77 -1.34 3.61
N ARG A 20 4.80 -1.22 2.76
CA ARG A 20 6.22 -1.37 3.15
C ARG A 20 6.63 -0.39 4.24
N ALA A 21 6.46 0.91 4.01
CA ALA A 21 6.84 1.93 4.99
C ALA A 21 6.07 1.80 6.30
N TYR A 22 4.79 1.41 6.22
CA TYR A 22 3.98 1.11 7.41
C TYR A 22 4.55 -0.08 8.19
N MET A 23 4.91 -1.18 7.53
CA MET A 23 5.52 -2.34 8.19
C MET A 23 6.86 -1.98 8.86
N GLU A 24 7.69 -1.19 8.19
CA GLU A 24 8.99 -0.74 8.72
C GLU A 24 8.82 0.15 9.96
N ARG A 25 7.89 1.12 9.91
CA ARG A 25 7.56 2.02 11.02
C ARG A 25 7.11 1.28 12.28
N HIS A 26 6.35 0.20 12.10
CA HIS A 26 5.80 -0.60 13.20
C HIS A 26 6.61 -1.89 13.49
N HIS A 27 7.79 -2.05 12.87
CA HIS A 27 8.66 -3.23 13.03
C HIS A 27 7.93 -4.58 12.83
N LEU A 28 6.99 -4.62 11.90
CA LEU A 28 6.19 -5.81 11.62
C LEU A 28 6.96 -6.80 10.75
N THR A 29 6.77 -8.10 11.03
CA THR A 29 7.31 -9.17 10.18
C THR A 29 6.20 -9.79 9.33
N TRP A 30 6.53 -10.28 8.12
CA TRP A 30 5.55 -10.97 7.27
C TRP A 30 4.92 -12.18 7.97
N VAL A 31 5.71 -12.89 8.79
CA VAL A 31 5.27 -14.09 9.51
C VAL A 31 4.24 -13.74 10.59
N ALA A 32 4.44 -12.65 11.35
CA ALA A 32 3.49 -12.22 12.38
C ALA A 32 2.13 -11.86 11.77
N ILE A 33 2.14 -11.08 10.68
CA ILE A 33 0.93 -10.70 9.95
C ILE A 33 0.23 -11.94 9.38
N ALA A 34 0.97 -12.84 8.73
CA ALA A 34 0.42 -14.06 8.15
C ALA A 34 -0.24 -14.96 9.20
N ARG A 35 0.42 -15.14 10.36
CA ARG A 35 -0.13 -15.92 11.48
C ARG A 35 -1.44 -15.33 12.00
N LEU A 36 -1.51 -14.02 12.20
CA LEU A 36 -2.70 -13.39 12.77
C LEU A 36 -3.85 -13.27 11.75
N SER A 37 -3.55 -12.96 10.49
CA SER A 37 -4.56 -12.83 9.43
C SER A 37 -5.06 -14.16 8.87
N GLY A 38 -4.35 -15.27 9.12
CA GLY A 38 -4.64 -16.57 8.53
C GLY A 38 -4.34 -16.66 7.03
N VAL A 39 -3.65 -15.68 6.44
CA VAL A 39 -3.20 -15.73 5.05
C VAL A 39 -1.83 -16.38 4.94
N ARG A 40 -1.46 -16.81 3.73
CA ARG A 40 -0.12 -17.37 3.48
C ARG A 40 0.93 -16.26 3.56
N VAL A 41 2.13 -16.57 4.08
CA VAL A 41 3.25 -15.60 4.13
C VAL A 41 3.55 -14.96 2.78
N ILE A 42 3.47 -15.74 1.69
CA ILE A 42 3.65 -15.23 0.32
C ILE A 42 2.63 -14.16 -0.06
N THR A 43 1.41 -14.21 0.49
CA THR A 43 0.39 -13.17 0.27
C THR A 43 0.82 -11.87 0.93
N VAL A 44 1.35 -11.90 2.16
CA VAL A 44 1.88 -10.71 2.83
C VAL A 44 3.09 -10.14 2.10
N TRP A 45 3.99 -11.02 1.64
CA TRP A 45 5.14 -10.61 0.81
C TRP A 45 4.72 -9.92 -0.50
N ARG A 46 3.68 -10.43 -1.16
CA ARG A 46 3.13 -9.80 -2.37
C ARG A 46 2.63 -8.39 -2.08
N ILE A 47 1.91 -8.20 -0.97
CA ILE A 47 1.43 -6.87 -0.56
C ILE A 47 2.61 -5.93 -0.28
N TRP A 48 3.64 -6.40 0.45
CA TRP A 48 4.86 -5.62 0.71
C TRP A 48 5.64 -5.26 -0.57
N SER A 49 5.50 -6.07 -1.62
CA SER A 49 6.10 -5.87 -2.94
C SER A 49 5.18 -5.14 -3.94
N ASP A 50 4.06 -4.55 -3.47
CA ASP A 50 3.07 -3.88 -4.32
C ASP A 50 2.53 -4.77 -5.47
N LEU A 51 2.33 -6.06 -5.18
CA LEU A 51 1.73 -7.02 -6.10
C LEU A 51 0.26 -7.28 -5.75
N PRO A 52 -0.60 -7.48 -6.76
CA PRO A 52 -2.03 -7.67 -6.53
C PRO A 52 -2.32 -8.96 -5.75
N VAL A 53 -3.32 -8.90 -4.87
CA VAL A 53 -3.87 -10.04 -4.12
C VAL A 53 -5.40 -10.08 -4.24
N PHE A 54 -6.04 -11.10 -3.68
CA PHE A 54 -7.51 -11.11 -3.59
C PHE A 54 -7.99 -10.09 -2.55
N ALA A 55 -9.10 -9.41 -2.82
CA ALA A 55 -9.68 -8.43 -1.89
C ALA A 55 -9.92 -8.99 -0.47
N ALA A 56 -10.36 -10.25 -0.36
CA ALA A 56 -10.56 -10.92 0.93
C ALA A 56 -9.26 -11.06 1.73
N ASP A 57 -8.14 -11.40 1.07
CA ASP A 57 -6.84 -11.49 1.71
C ASP A 57 -6.32 -10.12 2.14
N ALA A 58 -6.50 -9.10 1.30
CA ALA A 58 -6.15 -7.72 1.62
C ALA A 58 -6.89 -7.23 2.88
N GLN A 59 -8.19 -7.54 2.99
CA GLN A 59 -9.00 -7.15 4.16
C GLN A 59 -8.54 -7.87 5.44
N ARG A 60 -8.24 -9.16 5.36
CA ARG A 60 -7.70 -9.92 6.50
C ARG A 60 -6.37 -9.35 6.99
N VAL A 61 -5.50 -8.95 6.05
CA VAL A 61 -4.23 -8.30 6.39
C VAL A 61 -4.45 -6.95 7.07
N ARG A 62 -5.40 -6.12 6.61
CA ARG A 62 -5.74 -4.84 7.27
C ARG A 62 -6.15 -5.04 8.72
N VAL A 63 -7.07 -5.96 8.98
CA VAL A 63 -7.54 -6.28 10.34
C VAL A 63 -6.38 -6.78 11.21
N ALA A 64 -5.51 -7.63 10.66
CA ALA A 64 -4.36 -8.14 11.40
C ALA A 64 -3.34 -7.05 11.74
N VAL A 65 -3.00 -6.14 10.81
CA VAL A 65 -2.04 -5.08 11.12
C VAL A 65 -2.58 -4.07 12.11
N GLU A 66 -3.88 -3.75 12.05
CA GLU A 66 -4.55 -2.93 13.06
C GLU A 66 -4.50 -3.60 14.43
N SER A 67 -4.77 -4.91 14.50
CA SER A 67 -4.71 -5.67 15.74
C SER A 67 -3.29 -5.75 16.33
N LEU A 68 -2.25 -5.80 15.49
CA LEU A 68 -0.85 -5.87 15.93
C LEU A 68 -0.30 -4.52 16.39
N THR A 69 -0.79 -3.41 15.83
CA THR A 69 -0.19 -2.08 16.03
C THR A 69 -1.07 -1.14 16.83
N GLY A 70 -2.38 -1.40 16.91
CA GLY A 70 -3.39 -0.46 17.38
C GLY A 70 -3.76 0.63 16.37
N TYR A 71 -3.18 0.64 15.16
CA TYR A 71 -3.39 1.66 14.14
C TYR A 71 -3.83 1.05 12.82
N ALA A 72 -4.96 1.49 12.28
CA ALA A 72 -5.43 1.03 10.98
C ALA A 72 -4.49 1.49 9.84
N TYR A 73 -4.11 0.56 8.96
CA TYR A 73 -3.50 0.90 7.68
C TYR A 73 -4.59 1.37 6.71
N LEU A 74 -4.52 2.63 6.26
CA LEU A 74 -5.52 3.26 5.38
C LEU A 74 -5.07 3.38 3.92
N GLY A 75 -3.78 3.15 3.64
CA GLY A 75 -3.25 3.23 2.28
C GLY A 75 -3.85 2.16 1.35
N PRO A 76 -3.75 2.32 0.02
CA PRO A 76 -4.29 1.36 -0.93
C PRO A 76 -3.53 0.03 -0.88
N LEU A 77 -4.27 -1.08 -1.00
CA LEU A 77 -3.68 -2.39 -1.26
C LEU A 77 -4.13 -2.83 -2.65
N LEU A 78 -3.18 -3.20 -3.51
CA LEU A 78 -3.49 -3.63 -4.86
C LEU A 78 -4.25 -4.94 -4.83
N THR A 79 -5.44 -4.95 -5.43
CA THR A 79 -6.25 -6.16 -5.62
C THR A 79 -6.39 -6.50 -7.09
N TYR A 80 -6.69 -7.76 -7.39
CA TYR A 80 -6.97 -8.17 -8.76
C TYR A 80 -8.24 -7.52 -9.33
N GLU A 81 -9.21 -7.18 -8.49
CA GLU A 81 -10.41 -6.44 -8.86
C GLU A 81 -10.05 -5.01 -9.30
N PHE A 82 -9.27 -4.29 -8.48
CA PHE A 82 -8.79 -2.95 -8.81
C PHE A 82 -7.97 -2.93 -10.11
N LEU A 83 -7.10 -3.93 -10.29
CA LEU A 83 -6.31 -4.05 -11.52
C LEU A 83 -7.20 -4.26 -12.75
N ARG A 84 -8.25 -5.09 -12.64
CA ARG A 84 -9.21 -5.32 -13.72
C ARG A 84 -9.98 -4.06 -14.10
N GLU A 85 -10.43 -3.28 -13.11
CA GLU A 85 -11.11 -2.00 -13.32
C GLU A 85 -10.21 -1.00 -14.05
N ARG A 86 -8.97 -0.83 -13.59
CA ARG A 86 -7.99 0.05 -14.27
C ARG A 86 -7.71 -0.36 -15.71
N MET A 87 -7.62 -1.66 -15.98
CA MET A 87 -7.43 -2.15 -17.35
C MET A 87 -8.65 -1.85 -18.20
N ARG A 88 -9.87 -1.98 -17.68
CA ARG A 88 -11.11 -1.66 -18.39
C ARG A 88 -11.19 -0.18 -18.76
N GLU A 89 -10.94 0.73 -17.82
CA GLU A 89 -10.95 2.18 -18.07
C GLU A 89 -9.94 2.59 -19.15
N LYS A 90 -8.78 1.93 -19.21
CA LYS A 90 -7.77 2.20 -20.23
C LYS A 90 -8.26 1.81 -21.64
N HIS A 91 -9.06 0.74 -21.76
CA HIS A 91 -9.62 0.32 -23.04
C HIS A 91 -10.83 1.16 -23.47
N GLU A 92 -11.55 1.76 -22.53
CA GLU A 92 -12.75 2.57 -22.81
C GLU A 92 -12.44 4.05 -23.12
N ARG A 93 -11.19 4.53 -22.94
CA ARG A 93 -10.81 5.88 -23.36
C ARG A 93 -10.57 5.92 -24.88
N PRO A 94 -11.44 6.58 -25.69
CA PRO A 94 -11.16 6.74 -27.10
C PRO A 94 -9.91 7.61 -27.26
N ILE A 95 -9.02 7.19 -28.17
CA ILE A 95 -7.94 8.04 -28.66
C ILE A 95 -8.62 9.25 -29.29
N ARG A 96 -8.57 10.40 -28.62
CA ARG A 96 -8.95 11.67 -29.25
C ARG A 96 -7.85 12.00 -30.26
N THR A 97 -8.07 11.59 -31.51
CA THR A 97 -7.41 12.13 -32.71
C THR A 97 -7.91 13.52 -33.01
#